data_AF-A0A2N2MKA7-F1
#
_entry.id   AF-A0A2N2MKA7-F1
#
_cell.length_a   1.000
_cell.length_b   1.000
_cell.length_c   1.000
_cell.angle_alpha   90.00
_cell.angle_beta   90.00
_cell.angle_gamma   90.00
#
_symmetry.space_group_name_H-M   'P 1'
#
loop_
_entity.id
_entity.type
_entity.pdbx_description
1 polymer ?
#
loop_
_entity_poly.entity_id
_entity_poly.type
_entity_poly.pdbx_seq_one_letter_code
_entity_poly.pdbx_strand_id
1 'polypeptide(L)' 'MPKSTEPTTETLAETENYLVWKAEEPDGETTYHVELGNMTIHFFKEEWEEFLELARALEG' A
#
# COMPACT_ATOMS: atom_id res chain seq x y z
N MET A 1 20.84 -0.33 -16.91
CA MET A 1 20.59 0.47 -15.70
C MET A 1 20.81 -0.44 -14.51
N PRO A 2 21.63 -0.09 -13.51
CA PRO A 2 21.69 -0.88 -12.28
C PRO A 2 20.31 -0.85 -11.62
N LYS A 3 19.81 -1.99 -11.14
CA LYS A 3 18.60 -2.01 -10.31
C LYS A 3 18.88 -1.14 -9.08
N SER A 4 18.02 -0.15 -8.84
CA SER A 4 18.11 0.67 -7.63
C SER A 4 17.98 -0.25 -6.41
N THR A 5 18.83 -0.06 -5.40
CA THR A 5 18.77 -0.82 -4.14
C THR A 5 17.74 -0.29 -3.16
N GLU A 6 17.11 0.84 -3.50
CA GLU A 6 16.11 1.51 -2.68
C GLU A 6 14.71 1.18 -3.22
N PRO A 7 13.72 0.96 -2.33
CA PRO A 7 12.35 0.75 -2.75
C PRO A 7 11.81 2.00 -3.44
N THR A 8 10.98 1.80 -4.47
CA THR A 8 10.28 2.90 -5.16
C THR A 8 8.90 3.05 -4.56
N THR A 9 8.53 4.25 -4.11
CA THR A 9 7.23 4.49 -3.45
C THR A 9 6.28 5.32 -4.31
N GLU A 10 4.98 5.05 -4.18
CA GLU A 10 3.91 5.78 -4.88
C GLU A 10 2.70 5.98 -3.95
N THR A 11 2.23 7.23 -3.82
CA THR A 11 0.97 7.55 -3.15
C THR A 11 -0.22 7.15 -4.02
N LEU A 12 -1.12 6.34 -3.47
CA LEU A 12 -2.34 5.87 -4.14
C LEU A 12 -3.56 6.71 -3.79
N ALA A 13 -3.69 7.11 -2.53
CA ALA A 13 -4.78 7.96 -2.05
C ALA A 13 -4.35 8.73 -0.80
N GLU A 14 -4.77 9.97 -0.66
CA GLU A 14 -4.47 10.82 0.49
C GLU A 14 -5.69 11.65 0.86
N THR A 15 -5.93 11.78 2.16
CA THR A 15 -6.92 12.68 2.76
C THR A 15 -6.23 13.47 3.86
N GLU A 16 -6.97 14.31 4.60
CA GLU A 16 -6.39 15.09 5.70
C GLU A 16 -5.73 14.23 6.80
N ASN A 17 -6.25 13.03 7.07
CA ASN A 17 -5.77 12.19 8.18
C ASN A 17 -5.32 10.78 7.77
N TYR A 18 -5.56 10.39 6.52
CA TYR A 18 -5.29 9.04 6.03
C TYR A 18 -4.50 9.06 4.74
N LEU A 19 -3.54 8.14 4.63
CA LEU A 19 -2.69 7.97 3.45
C LEU A 19 -2.64 6.49 3.09
N VAL A 20 -2.74 6.21 1.79
CA VAL A 20 -2.44 4.91 1.22
C VAL A 20 -1.32 5.08 0.21
N TRP A 21 -0.26 4.30 0.36
CA TRP A 21 0.87 4.27 -0.56
C TRP A 21 1.37 2.83 -0.77
N LYS A 22 2.11 2.60 -1.84
CA LYS A 22 2.76 1.32 -2.13
C LYS A 22 4.27 1.48 -2.25
N ALA A 23 5.00 0.40 -1.98
CA ALA A 23 6.43 0.28 -2.22
C ALA A 23 6.68 -0.87 -3.20
N GLU A 24 7.45 -0.62 -4.26
CA GLU A 24 8.06 -1.64 -5.10
C GLU A 24 9.46 -1.93 -4.55
N GLU A 25 9.63 -3.11 -3.98
CA GLU A 25 10.88 -3.57 -3.37
C GLU A 25 11.91 -3.98 -4.44
N PRO A 26 13.22 -3.94 -4.14
CA PRO A 26 14.27 -4.27 -5.11
C PRO A 26 14.22 -5.70 -5.67
N ASP A 27 13.58 -6.62 -4.95
CA ASP A 27 13.34 -8.01 -5.37
C ASP A 27 12.13 -8.16 -6.30
N GLY A 28 11.32 -7.11 -6.48
CA GLY A 28 10.13 -7.08 -7.31
C GLY A 28 8.84 -7.34 -6.54
N GLU A 29 8.87 -7.50 -5.21
CA GLU A 29 7.67 -7.54 -4.40
C GLU A 29 7.02 -6.16 -4.28
N THR A 30 5.70 -6.12 -4.10
CA THR A 30 4.96 -4.89 -3.83
C THR A 30 4.26 -4.98 -2.49
N THR A 31 4.51 -4.00 -1.62
CA THR A 31 3.80 -3.85 -0.34
C THR A 31 2.89 -2.62 -0.36
N TYR A 32 1.78 -2.68 0.36
CA TYR A 32 0.81 -1.59 0.48
C TYR A 32 0.71 -1.16 1.93
N HIS A 33 0.59 0.15 2.15
CA HIS A 33 0.69 0.78 3.46
C HIS A 33 -0.49 1.71 3.62
N VAL A 34 -1.29 1.48 4.67
CA VAL A 34 -2.41 2.34 5.07
C VAL A 34 -2.05 3.01 6.38
N GLU A 35 -1.87 4.32 6.34
CA GLU A 35 -1.59 5.14 7.52
C GLU A 35 -2.88 5.75 8.06
N LEU A 36 -3.17 5.43 9.33
CA LEU A 36 -4.39 5.78 10.07
C LEU A 36 -4.02 6.61 11.31
N GLY A 37 -3.46 7.80 11.09
CA GLY A 37 -2.99 8.68 12.17
C GLY A 37 -1.80 8.09 12.94
N ASN A 38 -2.08 7.32 14.01
CA ASN A 38 -1.05 6.75 14.89
C ASN A 38 -0.72 5.28 14.61
N MET A 39 -1.31 4.69 13.57
CA MET A 39 -1.13 3.30 13.21
C MET A 39 -0.89 3.18 11.70
N THR A 40 0.04 2.30 11.31
CA THR A 40 0.24 1.90 9.92
C THR A 40 -0.07 0.43 9.79
N ILE A 41 -0.88 0.07 8.79
CA ILE A 41 -1.15 -1.32 8.44
C ILE A 41 -0.40 -1.63 7.15
N HIS A 42 0.37 -2.72 7.18
CA HIS A 42 1.15 -3.20 6.05
C HIS A 42 0.48 -4.43 5.46
N PHE A 43 0.43 -4.49 4.14
CA PHE A 43 -0.12 -5.60 3.39
C PHE A 43 0.89 -6.08 2.35
N PHE A 44 1.03 -7.39 2.21
CA PHE A 44 1.51 -7.97 0.95
C PHE A 44 0.43 -7.82 -0.13
N LYS A 45 0.83 -8.02 -1.39
CA LYS A 45 -0.08 -7.87 -2.54
C LYS A 45 -1.37 -8.68 -2.40
N GLU A 46 -1.29 -9.94 -2.00
CA GLU A 46 -2.48 -10.81 -1.87
C GLU A 46 -3.43 -10.31 -0.77
N GLU A 47 -2.89 -9.90 0.38
CA GLU A 47 -3.67 -9.37 1.50
C GLU A 47 -4.33 -8.03 1.15
N TRP A 48 -3.64 -7.21 0.35
CA TRP A 48 -4.17 -5.95 -0.16
C TRP A 48 -5.36 -6.15 -1.10
N GLU A 49 -5.26 -7.13 -2.02
CA GLU A 49 -6.35 -7.47 -2.93
C GLU A 49 -7.60 -7.92 -2.17
N GLU A 50 -7.44 -8.81 -1.18
CA GLU A 50 -8.53 -9.24 -0.29
C GLU A 50 -9.11 -8.09 0.55
N PHE A 51 -8.25 -7.21 1.07
CA PHE A 51 -8.71 -6.03 1.81
C PHE A 51 -9.55 -5.08 0.95
N LEU A 52 -9.15 -4.86 -0.30
CA LEU A 52 -9.92 -4.05 -1.25
C LEU A 52 -11.26 -4.69 -1.61
N GLU A 53 -11.33 -6.02 -1.71
CA GLU A 53 -12.60 -6.72 -1.88
C GLU A 53 -13.53 -6.49 -0.69
N LEU A 54 -13.02 -6.65 0.55
CA LEU A 54 -13.78 -6.37 1.76
C LEU A 54 -14.26 -4.91 1.81
N ALA A 55 -13.40 -3.95 1.51
CA ALA A 55 -13.74 -2.52 1.53
C ALA A 55 -14.85 -2.19 0.50
N ARG A 56 -14.76 -2.75 -0.71
CA ARG A 56 -15.80 -2.58 -1.75
C ARG A 56 -17.14 -3.17 -1.30
N ALA A 57 -17.14 -4.27 -0.57
CA ALA A 57 -18.37 -4.88 -0.04
C ALA A 57 -19.09 -4.00 1.00
N LEU A 58 -18.42 -3.00 1.59
CA LEU A 58 -19.04 -2.05 2.51
C LEU A 58 -19.82 -0.94 1.79
N GLU A 59 -19.45 -0.60 0.55
CA GLU A 59 -20.01 0.54 -0.18
C GLU A 59 -21.30 0.20 -0.96
N GLY A 60 -21.68 -1.08 -1.07
CA GLY A 60 -22.99 -1.54 -1.60
C GLY A 60 -23.13 -1.49 -3.13
#